data_AF-A0A1E3YMB8-F1
#
_entry.id   AF-A0A1E3YMB8-F1
#
_cell.length_a   1.000
_cell.length_b   1.000
_cell.length_c   1.000
_cell.angle_alpha   90.00
_cell.angle_beta   90.00
_cell.angle_gamma   90.00
#
_symmetry.space_group_name_H-M   'P 1'
#
loop_
_entity.id
_entity.type
_entity.pdbx_description
1 polymer ?
#
loop_
_entity_poly.entity_id
_entity_poly.type
_entity_poly.pdbx_seq_one_letter_code
_entity_poly.pdbx_strand_id
1 'polypeptide(L)'
;MSGINRRTMLTVLGTAPVAAAVSFTPGTVQAYVAARAQAAQPYQRRFFTDREDATIRALADMIIPRDGRSGSATDSGAHEFIDYIVAEQPDRQTPMRGGLVWLDSECRRRFDKAFLECADAERRQVLDDIAYPAKARPEMSHGVRFFTSLRDLVAAGFWSSRMGVDDLGYTGNRPTVWEGPPREVLEKLGLA
;
A
#
# COMPACT_ATOMS: atom_id res chain seq x y z
N MET A 1 -15.79 16.24 -49.54
CA MET A 1 -15.30 16.03 -48.16
C MET A 1 -16.20 16.77 -47.18
N SER A 2 -17.40 16.23 -46.91
CA SER A 2 -18.33 16.84 -45.93
C SER A 2 -18.12 16.18 -44.58
N GLY A 3 -17.81 17.01 -43.58
CA GLY A 3 -17.40 16.62 -42.25
C GLY A 3 -18.46 15.83 -41.49
N ILE A 4 -18.01 14.81 -40.76
CA ILE A 4 -18.80 14.02 -39.84
C ILE A 4 -19.40 14.96 -38.79
N ASN A 5 -20.74 14.97 -38.72
CA ASN A 5 -21.47 15.79 -37.76
C ASN A 5 -21.34 15.16 -36.35
N ARG A 6 -21.16 16.00 -35.32
CA ARG A 6 -21.00 15.61 -33.91
C ARG A 6 -22.11 14.67 -33.42
N ARG A 7 -23.31 14.79 -34.00
CA ARG A 7 -24.46 13.89 -33.74
C ARG A 7 -24.28 12.47 -34.24
N THR A 8 -23.53 12.26 -35.32
CA THR A 8 -23.29 10.94 -35.91
C THR A 8 -22.19 10.18 -35.17
N MET A 9 -21.23 10.90 -34.55
CA MET A 9 -20.17 10.29 -33.73
C MET A 9 -20.71 9.62 -32.44
N LEU A 10 -21.84 10.10 -31.90
CA LEU A 10 -22.45 9.52 -30.70
C LEU A 10 -23.25 8.22 -30.97
N THR A 11 -23.53 7.91 -32.24
CA THR A 11 -24.33 6.73 -32.61
C THR A 11 -23.47 5.52 -32.99
N VAL A 12 -22.17 5.70 -33.28
CA VAL A 12 -21.25 4.63 -33.75
C VAL A 12 -20.34 4.10 -32.63
N LEU A 13 -20.78 4.18 -31.38
CA LEU A 13 -20.18 3.43 -30.26
C LEU A 13 -20.91 2.08 -30.10
N GLY A 14 -20.81 1.25 -31.14
CA GLY A 14 -21.36 -0.10 -31.17
C GLY A 14 -20.26 -1.13 -31.40
N THR A 15 -19.66 -1.62 -30.31
CA THR A 15 -19.19 -3.01 -30.07
C THR A 15 -18.40 -3.10 -28.74
N ALA A 16 -19.07 -2.88 -27.61
CA ALA A 16 -18.75 -3.46 -26.29
C ALA A 16 -19.94 -3.16 -25.36
N PRO A 17 -20.28 -4.01 -24.38
CA PRO A 17 -21.53 -3.89 -23.64
C PRO A 17 -21.49 -2.66 -22.72
N VAL A 18 -22.07 -1.55 -23.17
CA VAL A 18 -22.44 -0.41 -22.31
C VAL A 18 -23.77 -0.75 -21.63
N ALA A 19 -23.76 -1.77 -20.79
CA ALA A 19 -24.88 -2.08 -19.90
C ALA A 19 -24.57 -1.53 -18.50
N ALA A 20 -24.41 -0.22 -18.40
CA ALA A 20 -24.53 0.50 -17.13
C ALA A 20 -24.94 1.93 -17.46
N ALA A 21 -26.22 2.14 -17.75
CA ALA A 21 -26.82 3.43 -17.48
C ALA A 21 -26.52 3.75 -16.01
N VAL A 22 -25.72 4.79 -15.76
CA VAL A 22 -25.29 5.21 -14.42
C VAL A 22 -26.49 5.78 -13.67
N SER A 23 -27.38 4.90 -13.25
CA SER A 23 -28.37 5.21 -12.24
C SER A 23 -27.64 5.13 -10.91
N PHE A 24 -27.49 6.24 -10.19
CA PHE A 24 -26.90 6.28 -8.84
C PHE A 24 -27.88 5.72 -7.79
N THR A 25 -28.45 4.54 -8.03
CA THR A 25 -29.23 3.85 -7.00
C THR A 25 -28.27 3.09 -6.08
N PRO A 26 -28.58 2.94 -4.79
CA PRO A 26 -27.69 2.23 -3.86
C PRO A 26 -27.33 0.81 -4.32
N GLY A 27 -28.28 0.10 -4.95
CA GLY A 27 -28.08 -1.26 -5.44
C GLY A 27 -27.14 -1.37 -6.64
N THR A 28 -27.15 -0.40 -7.57
CA THR A 28 -26.22 -0.41 -8.72
C THR A 28 -24.80 -0.03 -8.30
N VAL A 29 -24.66 0.91 -7.36
CA VAL A 29 -23.35 1.25 -6.77
C VAL A 29 -22.78 0.05 -6.02
N GLN A 30 -23.59 -0.64 -5.20
CA GLN A 30 -23.16 -1.87 -4.51
C GLN A 30 -22.78 -2.99 -5.49
N ALA A 31 -23.58 -3.22 -6.53
CA ALA A 31 -23.27 -4.22 -7.55
C ALA A 31 -21.99 -3.87 -8.33
N TYR A 32 -21.77 -2.60 -8.67
CA TYR A 32 -20.56 -2.12 -9.32
C TYR A 32 -19.33 -2.28 -8.43
N VAL A 33 -19.41 -1.89 -7.16
CA VAL A 33 -18.31 -2.03 -6.19
C VAL A 33 -18.01 -3.51 -5.94
N ALA A 34 -19.03 -4.36 -5.84
CA ALA A 34 -18.85 -5.81 -5.69
C ALA A 34 -18.21 -6.45 -6.93
N ALA A 35 -18.68 -6.10 -8.14
CA ALA A 35 -18.09 -6.58 -9.39
C ALA A 35 -16.65 -6.10 -9.55
N ARG A 36 -16.35 -4.85 -9.18
CA ARG A 36 -14.97 -4.31 -9.24
C ARG A 36 -14.06 -4.94 -8.19
N ALA A 37 -14.58 -5.26 -7.01
CA ALA A 37 -13.84 -6.01 -5.99
C ALA A 37 -13.55 -7.45 -6.44
N GLN A 38 -14.49 -8.09 -7.16
CA GLN A 38 -14.31 -9.42 -7.74
C GLN A 38 -13.39 -9.42 -8.98
N ALA A 39 -13.29 -8.29 -9.70
CA ALA A 39 -12.41 -8.13 -10.85
C ALA A 39 -10.95 -7.78 -10.47
N ALA A 40 -10.60 -7.77 -9.19
CA ALA A 40 -9.21 -7.65 -8.77
C ALA A 40 -8.44 -8.86 -9.33
N GLN A 41 -7.53 -8.59 -10.27
CA GLN A 41 -6.66 -9.62 -10.82
C GLN A 41 -5.82 -10.21 -9.70
N PRO A 42 -5.61 -11.54 -9.67
CA PRO A 42 -4.71 -12.14 -8.70
C PRO A 42 -3.33 -11.50 -8.82
N TYR A 43 -2.70 -11.24 -7.69
CA TYR A 43 -1.36 -10.68 -7.64
C TYR A 43 -0.39 -11.54 -8.45
N GLN A 44 0.27 -10.89 -9.42
CA GLN A 44 1.38 -11.47 -10.16
C GLN A 44 2.62 -10.64 -9.83
N ARG A 45 3.63 -11.30 -9.25
CA ARG A 45 4.93 -10.69 -8.96
C ARG A 45 5.52 -10.06 -10.22
N ARG A 46 6.04 -8.84 -10.08
CA ARG A 46 6.57 -8.01 -11.17
C ARG A 46 8.07 -7.82 -11.09
N PHE A 47 8.63 -7.59 -9.90
CA PHE A 47 10.03 -7.24 -9.71
C PHE A 47 10.79 -8.26 -8.87
N PHE A 48 10.22 -8.66 -7.73
CA PHE A 48 10.90 -9.56 -6.80
C PHE A 48 10.87 -11.02 -7.27
N THR A 49 11.96 -11.72 -7.00
CA THR A 49 11.99 -13.19 -7.01
C THR A 49 11.23 -13.76 -5.81
N ASP A 50 10.93 -15.05 -5.83
CA ASP A 50 10.23 -15.76 -4.75
C ASP A 50 10.91 -15.57 -3.39
N ARG A 51 12.25 -15.63 -3.36
CA ARG A 51 13.05 -15.49 -2.13
C ARG A 51 13.07 -14.05 -1.64
N GLU A 52 13.13 -13.08 -2.54
CA GLU A 52 13.08 -11.64 -2.20
C GLU A 52 11.70 -11.26 -1.67
N ASP A 53 10.61 -11.68 -2.33
CA ASP A 53 9.23 -11.46 -1.89
C ASP A 53 8.99 -12.08 -0.50
N ALA A 54 9.48 -13.31 -0.25
CA ALA A 54 9.41 -13.92 1.07
C ALA A 54 10.13 -13.09 2.16
N THR A 55 11.28 -12.48 1.84
CA THR A 55 11.98 -11.55 2.75
C THR A 55 11.16 -10.28 2.97
N ILE A 56 10.61 -9.69 1.90
CA ILE A 56 9.79 -8.47 1.97
C ILE A 56 8.54 -8.71 2.84
N ARG A 57 7.84 -9.83 2.65
CA ARG A 57 6.70 -10.24 3.48
C ARG A 57 7.07 -10.32 4.96
N ALA A 58 8.15 -11.05 5.28
CA ALA A 58 8.61 -11.19 6.66
C ALA A 58 9.00 -9.85 7.29
N LEU A 59 9.69 -8.97 6.54
CA LEU A 59 10.05 -7.62 7.01
C LEU A 59 8.80 -6.75 7.20
N ALA A 60 7.86 -6.79 6.26
CA ALA A 60 6.63 -6.01 6.31
C ALA A 60 5.83 -6.35 7.58
N ASP A 61 5.67 -7.63 7.89
CA ASP A 61 4.94 -8.08 9.10
C ASP A 61 5.71 -7.79 10.39
N MET A 62 7.04 -7.67 10.36
CA MET A 62 7.82 -7.18 11.50
C MET A 62 7.66 -5.68 11.72
N ILE A 63 7.42 -4.91 10.66
CA ILE A 63 7.23 -3.45 10.71
C ILE A 63 5.80 -3.11 11.16
N ILE A 64 4.79 -3.75 10.59
CA ILE A 64 3.38 -3.65 11.00
C ILE A 64 2.84 -5.07 11.24
N PRO A 65 2.98 -5.59 12.47
CA PRO A 65 2.45 -6.89 12.83
C PRO A 65 0.93 -6.84 12.95
N ARG A 66 0.29 -8.00 12.83
CA ARG A 66 -1.11 -8.17 13.21
C ARG A 66 -1.30 -7.83 14.69
N ASP A 67 -2.33 -7.06 14.99
CA ASP A 67 -2.70 -6.68 16.36
C ASP A 67 -4.21 -6.89 16.62
N GLY A 68 -4.74 -6.34 17.72
CA GLY A 68 -6.16 -6.44 18.06
C GLY A 68 -7.09 -5.54 17.24
N ARG A 69 -6.55 -4.62 16.44
CA ARG A 69 -7.31 -3.65 15.65
C ARG A 69 -7.33 -4.03 14.17
N SER A 70 -6.20 -4.51 13.64
CA SER A 70 -6.04 -4.80 12.22
C SER A 70 -5.18 -6.03 11.95
N GLY A 71 -5.19 -6.48 10.69
CA GLY A 71 -4.26 -7.51 10.21
C GLY A 71 -2.83 -7.00 10.10
N SER A 72 -1.94 -7.86 9.63
CA SER A 72 -0.55 -7.50 9.34
C SER A 72 -0.39 -6.71 8.03
N ALA A 73 0.81 -6.19 7.79
CA ALA A 73 1.17 -5.57 6.50
C ALA A 73 0.90 -6.49 5.31
N THR A 74 1.18 -7.79 5.42
CA THR A 74 0.92 -8.72 4.32
C THR A 74 -0.57 -8.96 4.11
N ASP A 75 -1.37 -9.04 5.17
CA ASP A 75 -2.83 -9.16 5.08
C ASP A 75 -3.48 -7.96 4.36
N SER A 76 -2.82 -6.79 4.41
CA SER A 76 -3.28 -5.58 3.72
C SER A 76 -2.87 -5.49 2.25
N GLY A 77 -2.04 -6.43 1.76
CA GLY A 77 -1.44 -6.37 0.42
C GLY A 77 -0.25 -5.42 0.30
N ALA A 78 0.35 -4.95 1.40
CA ALA A 78 1.45 -3.96 1.33
C ALA A 78 2.67 -4.48 0.56
N HIS A 79 2.99 -5.78 0.66
CA HIS A 79 4.08 -6.41 -0.10
C HIS A 79 3.86 -6.35 -1.62
N GLU A 80 2.62 -6.53 -2.08
CA GLU A 80 2.25 -6.42 -3.51
C GLU A 80 2.39 -4.99 -4.00
N PHE A 81 1.99 -4.02 -3.18
CA PHE A 81 2.18 -2.60 -3.44
C PHE A 81 3.68 -2.26 -3.57
N ILE A 82 4.53 -2.78 -2.68
CA ILE A 82 5.98 -2.54 -2.73
C ILE A 82 6.56 -3.10 -4.03
N ASP A 83 6.21 -4.33 -4.40
CA ASP A 83 6.66 -4.96 -5.64
C ASP A 83 6.25 -4.14 -6.87
N TYR A 84 5.00 -3.67 -6.91
CA TYR A 84 4.51 -2.77 -7.95
C TYR A 84 5.30 -1.46 -8.01
N ILE A 85 5.49 -0.78 -6.88
CA ILE A 85 6.19 0.50 -6.81
C ILE A 85 7.65 0.37 -7.23
N VAL A 86 8.34 -0.69 -6.80
CA VAL A 86 9.74 -0.92 -7.17
C VAL A 86 9.87 -1.31 -8.64
N ALA A 87 8.90 -2.06 -9.20
CA ALA A 87 8.84 -2.34 -10.63
C ALA A 87 8.71 -1.05 -11.47
N GLU A 88 7.87 -0.11 -11.04
CA GLU A 88 7.57 1.13 -11.78
C GLU A 88 8.59 2.26 -11.54
N GLN A 89 9.42 2.18 -10.49
CA GLN A 89 10.41 3.21 -10.15
C GLN A 89 11.83 2.66 -10.22
N PRO A 90 12.50 2.71 -11.39
CA PRO A 90 13.84 2.16 -11.60
C PRO A 90 14.88 2.58 -10.55
N ASP A 91 14.83 3.83 -10.09
CA ASP A 91 15.74 4.38 -9.09
C ASP A 91 15.66 3.66 -7.73
N ARG A 92 14.55 2.96 -7.46
CA ARG A 92 14.37 2.16 -6.23
C ARG A 92 14.90 0.75 -6.35
N GLN A 93 15.07 0.21 -7.56
CA GLN A 93 15.38 -1.20 -7.78
C GLN A 93 16.75 -1.60 -7.21
N THR A 94 17.79 -0.84 -7.58
CA THR A 94 19.16 -1.12 -7.11
C THR A 94 19.30 -0.95 -5.59
N PRO A 95 18.83 0.15 -4.96
CA PRO A 95 18.86 0.28 -3.51
C PRO A 95 18.06 -0.82 -2.78
N MET A 96 16.91 -1.23 -3.31
CA MET A 96 16.09 -2.28 -2.72
C MET A 96 16.81 -3.63 -2.71
N ARG A 97 17.33 -4.09 -3.86
CA ARG A 97 18.12 -5.34 -3.94
C ARG A 97 19.41 -5.27 -3.14
N GLY A 98 20.12 -4.15 -3.22
CA GLY A 98 21.33 -3.93 -2.43
C GLY A 98 21.08 -4.05 -0.93
N GLY A 99 19.95 -3.54 -0.45
CA GLY A 99 19.54 -3.66 0.94
C GLY A 99 19.15 -5.08 1.36
N LEU A 100 18.46 -5.84 0.50
CA LEU A 100 18.16 -7.26 0.74
C LEU A 100 19.44 -8.10 0.84
N VAL A 101 20.41 -7.86 -0.05
CA VAL A 101 21.73 -8.52 -0.01
C VAL A 101 22.51 -8.12 1.24
N TRP A 102 22.48 -6.83 1.62
CA TRP A 102 23.13 -6.34 2.84
C TRP A 102 22.55 -7.02 4.08
N LEU A 103 21.23 -7.16 4.18
CA LEU A 103 20.55 -7.78 5.31
C LEU A 103 20.96 -9.25 5.46
N ASP A 104 20.95 -9.98 4.36
CA ASP A 104 21.37 -11.38 4.30
C ASP A 104 22.86 -11.54 4.67
N SER A 105 23.72 -10.63 4.21
CA SER A 105 25.15 -10.64 4.53
C SER A 105 25.40 -10.36 6.01
N GLU A 106 24.66 -9.43 6.60
CA GLU A 106 24.78 -9.07 8.01
C GLU A 106 24.31 -10.21 8.91
N CYS A 107 23.24 -10.92 8.53
CA CYS A 107 22.79 -12.13 9.21
C CYS A 107 23.83 -13.26 9.11
N ARG A 108 24.40 -13.51 7.92
CA ARG A 108 25.45 -14.53 7.74
C ARG A 108 26.68 -14.23 8.59
N ARG A 109 27.10 -12.96 8.63
CA ARG A 109 28.25 -12.53 9.42
C ARG A 109 28.05 -12.76 10.93
N ARG A 110 26.83 -12.60 11.45
CA ARG A 110 26.55 -12.71 12.89
C ARG A 110 26.15 -14.13 13.32
N PHE A 111 25.46 -14.86 12.45
CA PHE A 111 24.74 -16.08 12.82
C PHE A 111 24.95 -17.26 11.85
N ASP A 112 25.74 -17.07 10.79
CA ASP A 112 25.98 -18.06 9.72
C ASP A 112 24.69 -18.52 9.00
N LYS A 113 23.71 -17.62 8.91
CA LYS A 113 22.37 -17.87 8.34
C LYS A 113 21.92 -16.71 7.46
N ALA A 114 21.16 -16.99 6.42
CA ALA A 114 20.41 -15.96 5.70
C ALA A 114 19.28 -15.39 6.59
N PHE A 115 18.73 -14.21 6.25
CA PHE A 115 17.74 -13.55 7.11
C PHE A 115 16.50 -14.41 7.40
N LEU A 116 15.96 -15.13 6.42
CA LEU A 116 14.81 -16.03 6.62
C LEU A 116 15.15 -17.33 7.36
N GLU A 117 16.43 -17.65 7.51
CA GLU A 117 16.89 -18.81 8.29
C GLU A 117 17.18 -18.43 9.75
N CYS A 118 17.40 -17.14 10.01
CA CYS A 118 17.56 -16.63 11.37
C CYS A 118 16.30 -16.82 12.21
N ALA A 119 16.51 -17.11 13.49
CA ALA A 119 15.48 -17.07 14.51
C ALA A 119 14.95 -15.65 14.69
N ASP A 120 13.75 -15.53 15.23
CA ASP A 120 13.06 -14.25 15.39
C ASP A 120 13.86 -13.23 16.24
N ALA A 121 14.53 -13.70 17.31
CA ALA A 121 15.43 -12.87 18.11
C ALA A 121 16.67 -12.38 17.33
N GLU A 122 17.26 -13.25 16.50
CA GLU A 122 18.42 -12.91 15.66
C GLU A 122 18.04 -11.85 14.62
N ARG A 123 16.86 -11.99 13.99
CA ARG A 123 16.32 -10.99 13.05
C ARG A 123 16.12 -9.64 13.72
N ARG A 124 15.46 -9.62 14.88
CA ARG A 124 15.23 -8.36 15.64
C ARG A 124 16.54 -7.69 16.03
N GLN A 125 17.54 -8.44 16.46
CA GLN A 125 18.84 -7.86 16.79
C GLN A 125 19.48 -7.09 15.62
N VAL A 126 19.35 -7.59 14.39
CA VAL A 126 19.85 -6.88 13.19
C VAL A 126 18.97 -5.68 12.86
N LEU A 127 17.64 -5.82 12.95
CA LEU A 127 16.71 -4.74 12.64
C LEU A 127 16.78 -3.58 13.65
N ASP A 128 16.95 -3.86 14.94
CA ASP A 128 17.07 -2.85 16.01
C ASP A 128 18.28 -1.92 15.78
N ASP A 129 19.37 -2.46 15.23
CA ASP A 129 20.58 -1.69 14.90
C ASP A 129 20.36 -0.67 13.76
N ILE A 130 19.33 -0.87 12.93
CA ILE A 130 19.06 -0.05 11.72
C ILE A 130 17.72 0.67 11.74
N ALA A 131 16.84 0.36 12.69
CA ALA A 131 15.47 0.88 12.76
C ALA A 131 15.41 2.39 13.09
N TYR A 132 16.43 2.92 13.76
CA TYR A 132 16.44 4.30 14.27
C TYR A 132 17.64 5.07 13.71
N PRO A 133 17.48 5.81 12.59
CA PRO A 133 18.60 6.48 11.92
C PRO A 133 19.43 7.40 12.83
N ALA A 134 18.80 8.09 13.78
CA ALA A 134 19.48 8.99 14.72
C ALA A 134 20.32 8.27 15.79
N LYS A 135 20.10 6.97 16.00
CA LYS A 135 20.81 6.13 17.00
C LYS A 135 21.73 5.10 16.34
N ALA A 136 21.58 4.88 15.04
CA ALA A 136 22.33 3.86 14.31
C ALA A 136 23.81 4.23 14.18
N ARG A 137 24.66 3.22 14.21
CA ARG A 137 26.10 3.40 14.00
C ARG A 137 26.39 3.81 12.55
N PRO A 138 27.38 4.69 12.28
CA PRO A 138 27.72 5.12 10.92
C PRO A 138 28.01 3.96 9.95
N GLU A 139 28.64 2.90 10.45
CA GLU A 139 28.97 1.70 9.67
C GLU A 139 27.72 0.97 9.15
N MET A 140 26.57 1.15 9.80
CA MET A 140 25.29 0.53 9.42
C MET A 140 24.48 1.36 8.41
N SER A 141 25.04 2.46 7.89
CA SER A 141 24.29 3.43 7.07
C SER A 141 23.59 2.84 5.84
N HIS A 142 24.14 1.78 5.22
CA HIS A 142 23.48 1.09 4.11
C HIS A 142 22.20 0.38 4.55
N GLY A 143 22.26 -0.38 5.64
CA GLY A 143 21.10 -1.03 6.23
C GLY A 143 20.04 -0.04 6.69
N VAL A 144 20.47 1.07 7.32
CA VAL A 144 19.58 2.15 7.75
C VAL A 144 18.80 2.76 6.58
N ARG A 145 19.48 3.10 5.47
CA ARG A 145 18.84 3.65 4.27
C ARG A 145 17.84 2.69 3.67
N PHE A 146 18.21 1.41 3.55
CA PHE A 146 17.33 0.35 3.05
C PHE A 146 16.08 0.21 3.94
N PHE A 147 16.28 0.02 5.25
CA PHE A 147 15.18 -0.26 6.16
C PHE A 147 14.24 0.95 6.32
N THR A 148 14.77 2.17 6.27
CA THR A 148 13.95 3.39 6.25
C THR A 148 13.07 3.42 5.00
N SER A 149 13.65 3.24 3.81
CA SER A 149 12.89 3.22 2.55
C SER A 149 11.82 2.12 2.54
N LEU A 150 12.17 0.92 3.02
CA LEU A 150 11.22 -0.18 3.12
C LEU A 150 10.08 0.13 4.11
N ARG A 151 10.39 0.64 5.30
CA ARG A 151 9.38 1.03 6.30
C ARG A 151 8.42 2.08 5.76
N ASP A 152 8.93 3.08 5.05
CA ASP A 152 8.09 4.11 4.45
C ASP A 152 7.14 3.52 3.40
N LEU A 153 7.61 2.57 2.60
CA LEU A 153 6.77 1.86 1.62
C LEU A 153 5.76 0.91 2.27
N VAL A 154 6.13 0.22 3.36
CA VAL A 154 5.21 -0.63 4.14
C VAL A 154 4.10 0.21 4.73
N ALA A 155 4.44 1.34 5.37
CA ALA A 155 3.46 2.29 5.90
C ALA A 155 2.53 2.82 4.80
N ALA A 156 3.09 3.25 3.66
CA ALA A 156 2.31 3.74 2.54
C ALA A 156 1.36 2.66 1.98
N GLY A 157 1.84 1.42 1.80
CA GLY A 157 1.03 0.30 1.32
C GLY A 157 -0.06 -0.10 2.30
N PHE A 158 0.25 -0.13 3.60
CA PHE A 158 -0.72 -0.51 4.64
C PHE A 158 -1.83 0.53 4.77
N TRP A 159 -1.51 1.80 5.04
CA TRP A 159 -2.53 2.82 5.32
C TRP A 159 -3.24 3.38 4.08
N SER A 160 -2.80 3.05 2.87
CA SER A 160 -3.57 3.28 1.64
C SER A 160 -4.51 2.12 1.28
N SER A 161 -4.35 0.95 1.91
CA SER A 161 -5.26 -0.17 1.75
C SER A 161 -6.59 0.08 2.47
N ARG A 162 -7.64 -0.66 2.09
CA ARG A 162 -8.91 -0.64 2.83
C ARG A 162 -8.73 -0.98 4.30
N MET A 163 -7.93 -1.99 4.61
CA MET A 163 -7.63 -2.42 5.99
C MET A 163 -6.99 -1.30 6.79
N GLY A 164 -5.99 -0.62 6.24
CA GLY A 164 -5.32 0.48 6.93
C GLY A 164 -6.19 1.73 7.07
N VAL A 165 -7.04 2.04 6.08
CA VAL A 165 -8.03 3.13 6.21
C VAL A 165 -9.00 2.85 7.36
N ASP A 166 -9.45 1.60 7.49
CA ASP A 166 -10.30 1.17 8.60
C ASP A 166 -9.53 1.22 9.95
N ASP A 167 -8.25 0.81 9.98
CA ASP A 167 -7.36 0.90 11.17
C ASP A 167 -7.18 2.35 11.67
N LEU A 168 -7.12 3.33 10.76
CA LEU A 168 -7.05 4.76 11.10
C LEU A 168 -8.37 5.33 11.66
N GLY A 169 -9.49 4.62 11.50
CA GLY A 169 -10.82 5.16 11.79
C GLY A 169 -11.24 6.29 10.85
N TYR A 170 -10.63 6.37 9.65
CA TYR A 170 -10.89 7.46 8.72
C TYR A 170 -12.30 7.38 8.13
N THR A 171 -13.11 8.43 8.36
CA THR A 171 -14.53 8.49 7.96
C THR A 171 -14.77 9.41 6.73
N GLY A 172 -13.78 10.18 6.29
CA GLY A 172 -13.97 11.30 5.34
C GLY A 172 -14.40 10.94 3.91
N ASN A 173 -14.23 9.69 3.48
CA ASN A 173 -14.67 9.24 2.14
C ASN A 173 -16.08 8.64 2.14
N ARG A 174 -16.87 8.90 3.19
CA ARG A 174 -18.29 8.54 3.24
C ARG A 174 -19.13 9.75 2.87
N PRO A 175 -20.11 9.63 1.97
CA PRO A 175 -21.11 10.67 1.76
C PRO A 175 -21.77 10.97 3.11
N THR A 176 -21.72 12.24 3.53
CA THR A 176 -22.42 12.72 4.72
C THR A 176 -23.43 13.77 4.29
N VAL A 177 -24.56 13.84 4.99
CA VAL A 177 -25.49 14.95 4.84
C VAL A 177 -24.95 16.08 5.70
N TRP A 178 -24.52 17.16 5.06
CA TRP A 178 -24.11 18.37 5.77
C TRP A 178 -25.37 19.17 6.14
N GLU A 179 -25.72 19.15 7.42
CA GLU A 179 -26.90 19.89 7.94
C GLU A 179 -26.63 21.39 8.14
N GLY A 180 -25.44 21.87 7.79
CA GLY A 180 -24.98 23.22 8.07
C GLY A 180 -24.16 23.31 9.37
N PRO A 181 -23.56 24.49 9.64
CA PRO A 181 -22.86 24.72 10.89
C PRO A 181 -23.81 24.54 12.10
N PRO A 182 -23.33 24.02 13.24
CA PRO A 182 -24.13 23.95 14.46
C PRO A 182 -24.71 25.32 14.85
N ARG A 183 -25.93 25.34 15.39
CA ARG A 183 -26.62 26.58 15.78
C ARG A 183 -25.79 27.49 16.68
N GLU A 184 -25.08 26.91 17.64
CA GLU A 184 -24.15 27.63 18.54
C GLU A 184 -23.06 28.41 17.78
N VAL A 185 -22.60 27.91 16.63
CA VAL A 185 -21.61 28.57 15.77
C VAL A 185 -22.26 29.71 15.00
N LEU A 186 -23.47 29.51 14.49
CA LEU A 186 -24.23 30.53 13.78
C LEU A 186 -24.59 31.71 14.70
N GLU A 187 -25.00 31.44 15.94
CA GLU A 187 -25.32 32.45 16.95
C GLU A 187 -24.09 33.30 17.30
N LYS A 188 -22.91 32.67 17.46
CA LYS A 188 -21.65 33.37 17.72
C LYS A 188 -21.24 34.33 16.59
N LEU A 189 -21.62 34.00 15.35
CA LEU A 189 -21.30 34.78 14.16
C LEU A 189 -22.41 35.79 13.77
N GLY A 190 -23.54 35.81 14.48
CA GLY A 190 -24.69 36.67 14.14
C GLY A 190 -25.42 36.26 12.86
N LEU A 191 -25.37 34.97 12.51
CA LEU A 191 -25.95 34.39 11.28
C LEU A 191 -27.14 33.46 11.56
N ALA A 192 -27.59 33.38 12.81
CA ALA A 192 -28.69 32.50 13.28
C ALA A 192 -30.06 33.17 13.23
#